data_AF-A0A2G9S3F1-F1
#
_entry.id   AF-A0A2G9S3F1-F1
#
_cell.length_a   1.000
_cell.length_b   1.000
_cell.length_c   1.000
_cell.angle_alpha   90.00
_cell.angle_beta   90.00
_cell.angle_gamma   90.00
#
_symmetry.space_group_name_H-M   'P 1'
#
loop_
_entity.id
_entity.type
_entity.pdbx_description
1 polymer ?
#
loop_
_entity_poly.entity_id
_entity_poly.type
_entity_poly.pdbx_seq_one_letter_code
_entity_poly.pdbx_strand_id
1 'polypeptide(L)'
;MHHLQRMFLQNCWDISTYGAAFFTGQIFTKATSSSNKVIRVYVSINVNGLHLLNLETKALLISLKFGGFKWQLGDGDTCFQIHSIHNMENKMSFIVHTKQVSPWR
;
A
#
# COMPACT_ATOMS: atom_id res chain seq x y z
N MET A 1 -27.25 -23.11 -5.32
CA MET A 1 -26.19 -22.86 -4.32
C MET A 1 -25.04 -21.97 -4.83
N HIS A 2 -24.62 -22.05 -6.10
CA HIS A 2 -23.51 -21.21 -6.61
C HIS A 2 -23.87 -19.77 -6.99
N HIS A 3 -25.14 -19.43 -7.20
CA HIS A 3 -25.54 -18.10 -7.65
C HIS A 3 -25.30 -17.00 -6.61
N LEU A 4 -25.70 -17.21 -5.35
CA LEU A 4 -25.48 -16.25 -4.27
C LEU A 4 -23.98 -16.06 -3.95
N GLN A 5 -23.20 -17.15 -4.03
CA GLN A 5 -21.74 -17.08 -3.87
C GLN A 5 -21.11 -16.20 -4.96
N ARG A 6 -21.53 -16.38 -6.22
CA ARG A 6 -21.05 -15.55 -7.33
C ARG A 6 -21.48 -14.09 -7.18
N MET A 7 -22.72 -13.83 -6.79
CA MET A 7 -23.19 -12.46 -6.53
C MET A 7 -22.39 -11.79 -5.41
N PHE A 8 -22.09 -12.50 -4.33
CA PHE A 8 -21.23 -11.98 -3.27
C PHE A 8 -19.84 -11.61 -3.80
N LEU A 9 -19.20 -12.52 -4.54
CA LEU A 9 -17.89 -12.26 -5.14
C LEU A 9 -17.90 -11.10 -6.13
N GLN A 10 -18.95 -10.96 -6.95
CA GLN A 10 -19.12 -9.84 -7.88
C GLN A 10 -19.12 -8.50 -7.15
N ASN A 11 -19.80 -8.40 -6.00
CA ASN A 11 -19.75 -7.20 -5.17
C ASN A 11 -18.36 -6.97 -4.56
N CYS A 12 -17.61 -8.04 -4.26
CA CYS A 12 -16.25 -7.92 -3.73
C CYS A 12 -15.22 -7.49 -4.78
N TRP A 13 -15.43 -7.76 -6.08
CA TRP A 13 -14.46 -7.43 -7.13
C TRP A 13 -14.15 -5.94 -7.24
N ASP A 14 -15.10 -5.08 -6.86
CA ASP A 14 -14.93 -3.62 -6.87
C ASP A 14 -14.21 -3.09 -5.61
N ILE A 15 -13.97 -3.94 -4.61
CA ILE A 15 -13.20 -3.55 -3.41
C ILE A 15 -11.74 -3.39 -3.81
N SER A 16 -11.16 -2.22 -3.52
CA SER A 16 -9.79 -1.87 -3.92
C SER A 16 -8.74 -2.94 -3.59
N THR A 17 -8.83 -3.58 -2.43
CA THR A 17 -7.90 -4.60 -1.93
C THR A 17 -8.34 -6.04 -2.22
N TYR A 18 -9.34 -6.25 -3.08
CA TYR A 18 -9.80 -7.59 -3.44
C TYR A 18 -8.65 -8.43 -4.04
N GLY A 19 -8.53 -9.68 -3.59
CA GLY A 19 -7.48 -10.60 -4.06
C GLY A 19 -6.05 -10.17 -3.72
N ALA A 20 -5.86 -9.25 -2.75
CA ALA A 20 -4.53 -8.78 -2.39
C ALA A 20 -3.74 -9.77 -1.52
N ALA A 21 -2.44 -9.86 -1.78
CA ALA A 21 -1.47 -10.37 -0.82
C ALA A 21 -1.12 -9.25 0.17
N PHE A 22 -1.09 -9.57 1.47
CA PHE A 22 -0.84 -8.59 2.53
C PHE A 22 0.52 -8.82 3.18
N PHE A 23 1.26 -7.73 3.33
CA PHE A 23 2.55 -7.65 4.01
C PHE A 23 2.45 -6.63 5.13
N THR A 24 3.42 -6.65 6.05
CA THR A 24 3.50 -5.69 7.16
C THR A 24 4.64 -4.73 6.94
N GLY A 25 4.44 -3.47 7.34
CA GLY A 25 5.47 -2.44 7.23
C GLY A 25 5.23 -1.26 8.16
N GLN A 26 6.12 -0.27 8.07
CA GLN A 26 6.06 0.96 8.84
C GLN A 26 6.34 2.16 7.95
N ILE A 27 5.59 3.24 8.18
CA ILE A 27 5.76 4.53 7.53
C ILE A 27 6.04 5.57 8.61
N PHE A 28 6.99 6.46 8.35
CA PHE A 28 7.33 7.57 9.23
C PHE A 28 6.72 8.85 8.66
N THR A 29 5.83 9.50 9.40
CA THR A 29 5.30 10.80 8.98
C THR A 29 6.30 11.90 9.33
N LYS A 30 6.56 12.81 8.40
CA LYS A 30 7.24 14.08 8.69
C LYS A 30 6.31 14.94 9.56
N ALA A 31 6.42 14.85 10.88
CA ALA A 31 5.75 15.78 11.78
C ALA A 31 6.56 17.08 11.84
N THR A 32 5.87 18.21 11.98
CA THR A 32 6.45 19.56 12.14
C THR A 32 7.20 19.75 13.47
N SER A 33 7.10 18.80 14.41
CA SER A 33 7.76 18.83 15.72
C SER A 33 8.51 17.52 15.99
N SER A 34 9.84 17.62 16.06
CA SER A 34 10.90 16.76 16.67
C SER A 34 10.76 15.24 16.89
N SER A 35 9.69 14.55 16.50
CA SER A 35 9.60 13.09 16.50
C SER A 35 8.78 12.58 15.31
N ASN A 36 9.36 11.71 14.50
CA ASN A 36 8.62 11.05 13.43
C ASN A 36 7.62 10.08 14.05
N LYS A 37 6.32 10.33 13.90
CA LYS A 37 5.28 9.36 14.30
C LYS A 37 5.38 8.13 13.39
N VAL A 38 5.52 6.96 14.01
CA VAL A 38 5.53 5.67 13.32
C VAL A 38 4.10 5.20 13.11
N ILE A 39 3.73 4.94 11.86
CA ILE A 39 2.45 4.33 11.50
C ILE A 39 2.73 2.93 11.00
N ARG A 40 2.22 1.92 11.71
CA ARG A 40 2.24 0.53 11.25
C ARG A 40 1.17 0.33 10.20
N VAL A 41 1.53 -0.33 9.11
CA VAL A 41 0.65 -0.51 7.95
C VAL A 41 0.63 -1.95 7.48
N TYR A 42 -0.51 -2.33 6.91
CA TYR A 42 -0.53 -3.38 5.91
C TYR A 42 -0.17 -2.77 4.56
N VAL A 43 0.76 -3.41 3.86
CA VAL A 43 1.01 -3.19 2.44
C VAL A 43 0.28 -4.30 1.70
N SER A 44 -0.75 -3.95 0.95
CA SER A 44 -1.54 -4.93 0.21
C SER A 44 -1.41 -4.70 -1.28
N ILE A 45 -1.09 -5.74 -2.03
CA ILE A 45 -0.86 -5.66 -3.47
C ILE A 45 -1.68 -6.74 -4.17
N ASN A 46 -2.43 -6.33 -5.20
CA ASN A 46 -3.24 -7.20 -6.04
C ASN A 46 -3.01 -6.85 -7.51
N VAL A 47 -3.88 -7.38 -8.38
CA VAL A 47 -3.86 -7.11 -9.83
C VAL A 47 -4.12 -5.64 -10.20
N ASN A 48 -4.71 -4.85 -9.30
CA ASN A 48 -5.05 -3.45 -9.56
C ASN A 48 -3.93 -2.48 -9.16
N GLY A 49 -3.17 -2.79 -8.10
CA GLY A 49 -2.08 -1.95 -7.65
C GLY A 49 -1.63 -2.18 -6.22
N LEU A 50 -1.19 -1.09 -5.57
CA LEU A 50 -0.67 -1.06 -4.21
C LEU A 50 -1.60 -0.24 -3.31
N HIS A 51 -1.90 -0.80 -2.14
CA HIS A 51 -2.73 -0.14 -1.14
C HIS A 51 -2.07 -0.22 0.23
N LEU A 52 -2.22 0.85 1.00
CA LEU A 52 -1.76 0.93 2.38
C LEU A 52 -2.96 1.04 3.31
N LEU A 53 -3.00 0.17 4.30
CA LEU A 53 -4.01 0.22 5.34
C LEU A 53 -3.32 0.44 6.68
N ASN A 54 -3.93 1.20 7.57
CA ASN A 54 -3.50 1.25 8.96
C ASN A 54 -3.60 -0.17 9.55
N LEU A 55 -2.52 -0.65 10.18
CA LEU A 55 -2.47 -2.03 10.68
C LEU A 55 -3.47 -2.27 11.81
N GLU A 56 -3.76 -1.25 12.63
CA GLU A 56 -4.69 -1.33 13.75
C GLU A 56 -6.13 -1.18 13.26
N THR A 57 -6.47 0.00 12.72
CA THR A 57 -7.85 0.37 12.38
C THR A 57 -8.35 -0.23 11.06
N LYS A 58 -7.45 -0.79 10.24
CA LYS A 58 -7.72 -1.24 8.86
C LYS A 58 -8.21 -0.12 7.93
N ALA A 59 -8.11 1.15 8.34
CA ALA A 59 -8.46 2.27 7.49
C ALA A 59 -7.54 2.32 6.26
N LEU A 60 -8.14 2.45 5.07
CA LEU A 60 -7.41 2.65 3.83
C LEU A 60 -6.75 4.03 3.83
N LEU A 61 -5.41 4.06 3.88
CA LEU A 61 -4.62 5.29 3.91
C LEU A 61 -4.35 5.79 2.50
N ILE A 62 -3.92 4.88 1.62
CA ILE A 62 -3.50 5.18 0.24
C ILE A 62 -3.92 4.00 -0.65
N SER A 63 -4.35 4.31 -1.86
CA SER A 63 -4.65 3.33 -2.91
C SER A 63 -4.12 3.85 -4.25
N LEU A 64 -3.16 3.14 -4.84
CA LEU A 64 -2.48 3.53 -6.07
C LEU A 64 -2.61 2.42 -7.09
N LYS A 65 -3.25 2.74 -8.23
CA LYS A 65 -3.35 1.81 -9.36
C LYS A 65 -2.00 1.70 -10.07
N PHE A 66 -1.72 0.55 -10.67
CA PHE A 66 -0.57 0.42 -11.58
C PHE A 66 -0.65 1.47 -12.71
N GLY A 67 0.51 1.98 -13.12
CA GLY A 67 0.62 3.15 -14.01
C GLY A 67 0.50 4.50 -13.30
N GLY A 68 -0.04 4.55 -12.08
CA GLY A 68 -0.18 5.77 -11.27
C GLY A 68 0.99 6.05 -10.31
N PHE A 69 1.96 5.16 -10.19
CA PHE A 69 3.12 5.32 -9.32
C PHE A 69 4.38 4.66 -9.88
N LYS A 70 5.56 5.14 -9.46
CA LYS A 70 6.84 4.44 -9.59
C LYS A 70 7.27 3.95 -8.22
N TRP A 71 8.02 2.85 -8.19
CA TRP A 71 8.60 2.32 -6.96
C TRP A 71 10.10 2.12 -7.12
N GLN A 72 10.82 2.19 -6.01
CA GLN A 72 12.26 1.96 -5.94
C GLN A 72 12.58 1.17 -4.68
N LEU A 73 13.40 0.14 -4.82
CA LEU A 73 13.96 -0.61 -3.70
C LEU A 73 14.99 0.26 -2.98
N GLY A 74 14.89 0.36 -1.65
CA GLY A 74 15.90 1.04 -0.84
C GLY A 74 17.13 0.18 -0.61
N ASP A 75 18.25 0.83 -0.30
CA ASP A 75 19.51 0.14 -0.03
C ASP A 75 19.38 -0.81 1.17
N GLY A 76 19.92 -2.03 1.02
CA GLY A 76 19.91 -3.05 2.07
C GLY A 76 18.61 -3.87 2.21
N ASP A 77 17.70 -3.85 1.23
CA ASP A 77 16.48 -4.68 1.18
C ASP A 77 15.53 -4.52 2.39
N THR A 78 15.58 -3.36 3.05
CA THR A 78 14.79 -3.08 4.29
C THR A 78 13.67 -2.08 4.10
N CYS A 79 13.55 -1.49 2.91
CA CYS A 79 12.47 -0.58 2.57
C CYS A 79 12.26 -0.48 1.06
N PHE A 80 11.13 0.09 0.67
CA PHE A 80 10.90 0.57 -0.68
C PHE A 80 10.24 1.95 -0.64
N GLN A 81 10.49 2.74 -1.67
CA GLN A 81 9.95 4.08 -1.84
C GLN A 81 8.93 4.10 -2.97
N ILE A 82 7.82 4.79 -2.74
CA ILE A 82 6.77 5.01 -3.73
C ILE A 82 6.73 6.48 -4.11
N HIS A 83 6.61 6.74 -5.42
CA HIS A 83 6.45 8.07 -6.01
C HIS A 83 5.17 8.10 -6.83
N SER A 84 4.18 8.88 -6.40
CA SER A 84 2.95 9.06 -7.20
C SER A 84 3.26 9.86 -8.47
N ILE A 85 2.73 9.41 -9.62
CA ILE A 85 2.93 10.03 -10.93
C ILE A 85 1.83 11.08 -11.23
N HIS A 86 0.62 10.89 -10.69
CA HIS A 86 -0.57 11.62 -11.15
C HIS A 86 -0.86 12.96 -10.44
N ASN A 87 -0.14 13.33 -9.38
CA ASN A 87 -0.28 14.66 -8.76
C ASN A 87 0.88 15.57 -9.18
N MET A 88 0.72 16.29 -10.30
CA MET A 88 1.70 17.29 -10.72
C MET A 88 1.84 18.46 -9.73
N GLU A 89 0.80 18.75 -8.94
CA GLU A 89 0.81 19.83 -7.94
C GLU A 89 1.25 19.38 -6.54
N ASN A 90 1.22 18.06 -6.26
CA ASN A 90 1.53 17.53 -4.94
C ASN A 90 2.23 16.18 -5.07
N LYS A 91 3.52 16.22 -5.43
CA LYS A 91 4.41 15.06 -5.59
C LYS A 91 4.52 14.28 -4.28
N MET A 92 3.51 13.47 -3.97
CA MET A 92 3.50 12.64 -2.79
C MET A 92 4.46 11.48 -2.99
N SER A 93 5.45 11.41 -2.11
CA SER A 93 6.34 10.26 -1.97
C SER A 93 6.36 9.79 -0.52
N PHE A 94 6.48 8.48 -0.34
CA PHE A 94 6.59 7.87 0.98
C PHE A 94 7.48 6.63 0.92
N ILE A 95 8.10 6.32 2.04
CA ILE A 95 8.96 5.14 2.22
C ILE A 95 8.24 4.19 3.17
N VAL A 96 8.18 2.92 2.77
CA VAL A 96 7.70 1.84 3.62
C VAL A 96 8.88 0.99 4.05
N HIS A 97 9.11 0.90 5.35
CA HIS A 97 10.12 0.02 5.93
C HIS A 97 9.50 -1.35 6.21
N THR A 98 10.12 -2.40 5.67
CA THR A 98 9.72 -3.79 5.88
C THR A 98 10.88 -4.72 5.54
N LYS A 99 10.97 -5.88 6.18
CA LYS A 99 11.92 -6.94 5.82
C LYS A 99 11.41 -7.83 4.68
N GLN A 100 10.16 -7.60 4.24
CA GLN A 100 9.48 -8.43 3.25
C GLN A 100 9.64 -7.86 1.82
N VAL A 101 10.72 -7.12 1.55
CA VAL A 101 11.00 -6.57 0.20
C VAL A 101 11.74 -7.56 -0.69
N SER A 102 12.37 -8.59 -0.11
CA SER A 102 13.12 -9.62 -0.84
C SER A 102 12.29 -10.45 -1.85
N PRO A 103 10.98 -10.74 -1.66
CA PRO A 103 10.17 -11.41 -2.68
C PRO A 103 9.84 -10.57 -3.93
N TRP A 104 10.25 -9.30 -3.98
CA TRP A 104 9.91 -8.37 -5.06
C TRP A 104 11.00 -8.23 -6.14
N ARG A 105 12.07 -9.01 -6.04
CA ARG A 105 13.12 -9.12 -7.08
C ARG A 105 12.70 -10.04 -8.21
#